data_AF-A0A5P2UVT2-F1
#
_entry.id   AF-A0A5P2UVT2-F1
#
_cell.length_a   1.000
_cell.length_b   1.000
_cell.length_c   1.000
_cell.angle_alpha   90.00
_cell.angle_beta   90.00
_cell.angle_gamma   90.00
#
_symmetry.space_group_name_H-M   'P 1'
#
loop_
_entity.id
_entity.type
_entity.pdbx_description
1 polymer ?
#
loop_
_entity_poly.entity_id
_entity_poly.type
_entity_poly.pdbx_seq_one_letter_code
_entity_poly.pdbx_strand_id
1 'polypeptide(L)'
;MAGTAVTATWSPYPDVRVYTWLVPAGEWHVRIHRLTTGRPLHTAEAGFCVPAEPGGSPAREAAAGARATASAGNLVAGVRDLAGGRRGEVIRPDPNSHLMWPRTLLPTLRGTLDPGEHWLVTACFAGTEAGGEQRFAQGPAAAAVARAAELASLPGPVRARLAGARSAP
;
A
#
# COMPACT_ATOMS: atom_id res chain seq x y z
N MET A 1 -17.00 -13.30 14.14
CA MET A 1 -17.74 -12.37 13.26
C MET A 1 -17.31 -12.62 11.81
N ALA A 2 -18.25 -12.96 10.94
CA ALA A 2 -18.02 -13.13 9.52
C ALA A 2 -17.97 -11.75 8.84
N GLY A 3 -16.77 -11.31 8.52
CA GLY A 3 -16.47 -10.07 7.79
C GLY A 3 -14.98 -10.08 7.48
N THR A 4 -14.58 -10.89 6.51
CA THR A 4 -13.17 -11.24 6.24
C THR A 4 -12.42 -10.21 5.40
N ALA A 5 -13.13 -9.23 4.84
CA ALA A 5 -12.61 -8.07 4.12
C ALA A 5 -13.63 -6.94 4.20
N VAL A 6 -13.16 -5.69 4.16
CA VAL A 6 -14.00 -4.53 3.82
C VAL A 6 -13.97 -4.37 2.31
N THR A 7 -15.14 -4.28 1.67
CA THR A 7 -15.25 -4.13 0.23
C THR A 7 -15.94 -2.83 -0.15
N ALA A 8 -15.47 -2.19 -1.23
CA ALA A 8 -16.08 -0.98 -1.75
C ALA A 8 -16.06 -0.98 -3.29
N THR A 9 -17.15 -0.51 -3.90
CA THR A 9 -17.17 -0.16 -5.33
C THR A 9 -17.28 1.35 -5.46
N TRP A 10 -16.42 1.96 -6.26
CA TRP A 10 -16.40 3.41 -6.45
C TRP A 10 -15.92 3.77 -7.86
N SER A 11 -16.23 5.00 -8.26
CA SER A 11 -15.94 5.53 -9.59
C SER A 11 -15.41 6.96 -9.48
N PRO A 12 -14.10 7.20 -9.70
CA PRO A 12 -13.54 8.56 -9.72
C PRO A 12 -13.97 9.35 -10.95
N TYR A 13 -14.30 8.63 -12.04
CA TYR A 13 -14.80 9.17 -13.29
C TYR A 13 -15.92 8.26 -13.82
N PRO A 14 -16.79 8.75 -14.72
CA PRO A 14 -17.90 7.95 -15.27
C PRO A 14 -17.48 6.64 -15.99
N ASP A 15 -16.29 6.63 -16.60
CA ASP A 15 -15.72 5.50 -17.35
C ASP A 15 -14.64 4.72 -16.55
N VAL A 16 -14.53 4.98 -15.24
CA VAL A 16 -13.61 4.27 -14.35
C VAL A 16 -14.40 3.62 -13.24
N ARG A 17 -14.26 2.30 -13.10
CA ARG A 17 -14.86 1.53 -12.00
C ARG A 17 -13.77 0.82 -11.23
N VAL A 18 -13.78 0.98 -9.91
CA VAL A 18 -12.84 0.33 -9.00
C VAL A 18 -13.63 -0.51 -8.01
N TYR A 19 -13.30 -1.79 -7.94
CA TYR A 19 -13.72 -2.66 -6.86
C TYR A 19 -12.53 -2.90 -5.94
N THR A 20 -12.72 -2.63 -4.65
CA THR A 20 -11.66 -2.69 -3.64
C THR A 20 -11.98 -3.76 -2.60
N TRP A 21 -10.97 -4.53 -2.21
CA TRP A 21 -10.97 -5.36 -1.01
C TRP A 21 -9.86 -4.85 -0.09
N LEU A 22 -10.17 -4.69 1.20
CA LEU A 22 -9.20 -4.38 2.25
C LEU A 22 -9.25 -5.50 3.29
N VAL A 23 -8.13 -6.17 3.48
CA VAL A 23 -7.99 -7.33 4.36
C VAL A 23 -6.96 -7.02 5.45
N PRO A 24 -7.38 -6.99 6.73
CA PRO A 24 -6.46 -6.90 7.86
C PRO A 24 -5.52 -8.11 7.95
N ALA A 25 -4.25 -7.85 8.27
CA ALA A 25 -3.17 -8.85 8.27
C ALA A 25 -2.10 -8.53 9.35
N GLY A 26 -2.52 -8.40 10.61
CA GLY A 26 -1.64 -7.97 11.71
C GLY A 26 -1.33 -6.48 11.62
N GLU A 27 -0.04 -6.10 11.65
CA GLU A 27 0.44 -4.72 11.38
C GLU A 27 0.28 -4.30 9.91
N TRP A 28 -0.28 -5.18 9.07
CA TRP A 28 -0.47 -4.94 7.64
C TRP A 28 -1.95 -4.81 7.27
N HIS A 29 -2.20 -4.04 6.22
CA HIS A 29 -3.43 -4.09 5.44
C HIS A 29 -3.09 -4.49 4.01
N VAL A 30 -3.67 -5.60 3.54
CA VAL A 30 -3.61 -5.98 2.13
C VAL A 30 -4.80 -5.36 1.41
N ARG A 31 -4.52 -4.48 0.46
CA ARG A 31 -5.53 -3.79 -0.37
C ARG A 31 -5.44 -4.32 -1.79
N ILE A 32 -6.56 -4.75 -2.34
CA ILE A 32 -6.66 -5.25 -3.71
C ILE A 32 -7.66 -4.37 -4.44
N HIS A 33 -7.29 -3.94 -5.64
CA HIS A 33 -8.17 -3.18 -6.51
C HIS A 33 -8.30 -3.90 -7.85
N ARG A 34 -9.52 -4.23 -8.25
CA ARG A 34 -9.87 -4.50 -9.65
C ARG A 34 -10.36 -3.20 -10.26
N LEU A 35 -9.68 -2.70 -11.27
CA LEU A 35 -9.98 -1.43 -11.92
C LEU A 35 -10.27 -1.67 -13.39
N THR A 36 -11.38 -1.14 -13.89
CA THR A 36 -11.66 -1.04 -15.33
C THR A 36 -11.70 0.44 -15.71
N THR A 37 -10.97 0.83 -16.75
CA THR A 37 -10.86 2.24 -17.17
C THR A 37 -10.93 2.37 -18.69
N GLY A 38 -11.69 3.35 -19.20
CA GLY A 38 -11.70 3.73 -20.62
C GLY A 38 -10.63 4.77 -21.01
N ARG A 39 -9.81 5.21 -20.05
CA ARG A 39 -8.82 6.28 -20.22
C ARG A 39 -7.47 5.93 -19.58
N PRO A 40 -6.36 6.54 -20.03
CA PRO A 40 -5.11 6.46 -19.29
C PRO A 40 -5.25 7.11 -17.91
N LEU A 41 -4.63 6.52 -16.90
CA LEU A 41 -4.67 6.99 -15.51
C LEU A 41 -3.27 7.06 -14.92
N HIS A 42 -3.02 8.13 -14.16
CA HIS A 42 -1.97 8.14 -13.15
C HIS A 42 -2.56 7.63 -11.83
N THR A 43 -1.87 6.72 -11.16
CA THR A 43 -2.30 6.18 -9.87
C THR A 43 -1.37 6.66 -8.76
N ALA A 44 -1.96 6.92 -7.59
CA ALA A 44 -1.26 7.16 -6.34
C ALA A 44 -2.02 6.45 -5.22
N GLU A 45 -1.37 5.51 -4.53
CA GLU A 45 -1.95 4.80 -3.40
C GLU A 45 -1.03 4.92 -2.18
N ALA A 46 -1.52 5.61 -1.15
CA ALA A 46 -0.76 5.89 0.05
C ALA A 46 -1.05 4.92 1.19
N GLY A 47 -0.04 4.67 2.01
CA GLY A 47 -0.15 3.85 3.22
C GLY A 47 -0.57 4.68 4.43
N PHE A 48 0.12 4.45 5.54
CA PHE A 48 0.04 5.28 6.74
C PHE A 48 1.12 6.36 6.69
N CYS A 49 0.97 7.41 7.49
CA CYS A 49 2.00 8.43 7.64
C CYS A 49 2.64 8.40 9.02
N VAL A 50 3.80 9.04 9.12
CA VAL A 50 4.48 9.35 10.38
C VAL A 50 4.71 10.87 10.46
N PRO A 51 4.83 11.47 11.66
CA PRO A 51 5.22 12.87 11.77
C PRO A 51 6.61 13.09 11.15
N ALA A 52 6.80 14.18 10.41
CA ALA A 52 8.09 14.47 9.77
C ALA A 52 9.17 14.93 10.77
N GLU A 53 8.75 15.55 11.87
CA GLU A 53 9.64 16.08 12.91
C GLU A 53 9.04 15.84 14.31
N PRO A 54 8.92 14.58 14.77
CA PRO A 54 8.44 14.30 16.13
C PRO A 54 9.38 14.90 17.17
N GLY A 55 8.88 15.83 17.99
CA GLY A 55 9.65 16.42 19.09
C GLY A 55 10.96 17.10 18.64
N GLY A 56 11.04 17.57 17.39
CA GLY A 56 12.22 18.25 16.85
C GLY A 56 13.32 17.34 16.28
N SER A 57 13.15 16.02 16.28
CA SER A 57 14.06 15.10 15.60
C SER A 57 13.54 14.75 14.20
N PRO A 58 14.38 14.72 13.15
CA PRO A 58 13.93 14.40 11.80
C PRO A 58 13.52 12.92 11.69
N ALA A 59 12.37 12.68 11.06
CA ALA A 59 11.97 11.35 10.64
C ALA A 59 12.89 10.82 9.52
N ARG A 60 12.95 9.49 9.40
CA ARG A 60 13.69 8.79 8.34
C ARG A 60 12.74 8.39 7.24
N GLU A 61 13.23 8.36 6.00
CA GLU A 61 12.48 7.90 4.84
C GLU A 61 13.39 7.08 3.92
N ALA A 62 12.80 6.09 3.25
CA ALA A 62 13.47 5.32 2.22
C ALA A 62 12.47 4.88 1.15
N ALA A 63 12.88 4.91 -0.10
CA ALA A 63 12.10 4.40 -1.23
C ALA A 63 13.03 3.68 -2.20
N ALA A 64 12.64 2.48 -2.63
CA ALA A 64 13.41 1.68 -3.57
C ALA A 64 12.48 0.75 -4.35
N GLY A 65 12.55 0.80 -5.68
CA GLY A 65 11.71 -0.04 -6.55
C GLY A 65 10.22 0.07 -6.20
N ALA A 66 9.62 -1.06 -5.83
CA ALA A 66 8.19 -1.23 -5.55
C ALA A 66 7.80 -0.96 -4.07
N ARG A 67 8.66 -0.31 -3.27
CA ARG A 67 8.40 -0.08 -1.84
C ARG A 67 8.87 1.29 -1.35
N ALA A 68 8.18 1.81 -0.32
CA ALA A 68 8.56 3.02 0.40
C ALA A 68 8.26 2.86 1.91
N THR A 69 9.05 3.52 2.76
CA THR A 69 8.90 3.50 4.21
C THR A 69 9.30 4.83 4.83
N ALA A 70 8.69 5.15 5.96
CA ALA A 70 9.08 6.27 6.81
C ALA A 70 8.99 5.86 8.28
N SER A 71 9.93 6.33 9.10
CA SER A 71 9.98 6.05 10.53
C SER A 71 10.23 7.31 11.35
N ALA A 72 9.55 7.42 12.49
CA ALA A 72 9.60 8.60 13.35
C ALA A 72 9.36 8.18 14.81
N GLY A 73 10.37 8.30 15.67
CA GLY A 73 10.30 7.75 17.03
C GLY A 73 10.09 6.23 17.01
N ASN A 74 9.00 5.76 17.63
CA ASN A 74 8.61 4.34 17.63
C ASN A 74 7.61 3.97 16.53
N LEU A 75 7.29 4.89 15.60
CA LEU A 75 6.33 4.68 14.53
C LEU A 75 7.06 4.29 13.24
N VAL A 76 6.55 3.28 12.56
CA VAL A 76 7.02 2.88 11.22
C VAL A 76 5.82 2.72 10.31
N ALA A 77 5.84 3.42 9.18
CA ALA A 77 4.88 3.27 8.11
C ALA A 77 5.58 2.77 6.84
N GLY A 78 4.85 2.02 6.02
CA GLY A 78 5.38 1.61 4.73
C GLY A 78 4.33 1.11 3.76
N VAL A 79 4.72 1.01 2.50
CA VAL A 79 3.91 0.47 1.41
C VAL A 79 4.76 -0.43 0.52
N ARG A 80 4.13 -1.48 -0.01
CA ARG A 80 4.72 -2.40 -0.98
C ARG A 80 3.72 -2.72 -2.08
N ASP A 81 4.15 -2.63 -3.33
CA ASP A 81 3.41 -3.18 -4.46
C ASP A 81 3.76 -4.67 -4.59
N LEU A 82 2.77 -5.53 -4.42
CA LEU A 82 2.95 -6.98 -4.49
C LEU A 82 2.73 -7.54 -5.89
N ALA A 83 1.92 -6.87 -6.71
CA ALA A 83 1.61 -7.29 -8.08
C ALA A 83 2.60 -6.73 -9.12
N GLY A 84 3.35 -5.70 -8.74
CA GLY A 84 4.33 -5.02 -9.56
C GLY A 84 3.72 -3.98 -10.51
N GLY A 85 4.61 -3.20 -11.16
CA GLY A 85 4.22 -2.14 -12.09
C GLY A 85 4.08 -0.75 -11.45
N ARG A 86 4.21 -0.63 -10.13
CA ARG A 86 4.25 0.66 -9.43
C ARG A 86 5.57 0.87 -8.70
N ARG A 87 5.97 2.13 -8.57
CA ARG A 87 7.15 2.56 -7.82
C ARG A 87 6.77 3.11 -6.46
N GLY A 88 7.59 2.88 -5.44
CA GLY A 88 7.47 3.52 -4.15
C GLY A 88 8.13 4.90 -4.14
N GLU A 89 7.51 5.84 -3.44
CA GLU A 89 8.07 7.15 -3.08
C GLU A 89 7.56 7.57 -1.70
N VAL A 90 8.24 8.52 -1.05
CA VAL A 90 7.73 9.16 0.17
C VAL A 90 7.30 10.58 -0.18
N ILE A 91 6.01 10.85 -0.02
CA ILE A 91 5.43 12.18 -0.24
C ILE A 91 5.56 12.97 1.06
N ARG A 92 5.88 14.25 0.95
CA ARG A 92 5.77 15.25 2.03
C ARG A 92 4.52 16.08 1.75
N PRO A 93 3.38 15.77 2.37
CA PRO A 93 2.16 16.54 2.15
C PRO A 93 2.33 17.99 2.61
N ASP A 94 1.47 18.87 2.10
CA ASP A 94 1.46 20.27 2.51
C ASP A 94 1.25 20.40 4.03
N PRO A 95 1.84 21.44 4.66
CA PRO A 95 1.66 21.65 6.09
C PRO A 95 0.18 21.72 6.50
N ASN A 96 -0.13 21.16 7.66
CA ASN A 96 -1.46 21.13 8.28
C ASN A 96 -2.54 20.39 7.45
N SER A 97 -2.16 19.55 6.47
CA SER A 97 -3.10 18.68 5.74
C SER A 97 -3.44 17.37 6.49
N HIS A 98 -2.92 17.19 7.70
CA HIS A 98 -3.17 16.04 8.57
C HIS A 98 -3.73 16.51 9.90
N LEU A 99 -4.74 15.82 10.43
CA LEU A 99 -5.49 16.27 11.62
C LEU A 99 -4.65 16.28 12.90
N MET A 100 -3.69 15.35 13.04
CA MET A 100 -2.93 15.20 14.30
C MET A 100 -1.52 15.82 14.26
N TRP A 101 -0.96 16.02 13.07
CA TRP A 101 0.45 16.40 12.92
C TRP A 101 0.59 17.47 11.84
N PRO A 102 1.31 18.57 12.10
CA PRO A 102 1.43 19.68 11.14
C PRO A 102 2.26 19.33 9.92
N ARG A 103 3.19 18.36 10.02
CA ARG A 103 4.00 17.86 8.90
C ARG A 103 4.14 16.35 9.01
N THR A 104 3.99 15.65 7.88
CA THR A 104 4.06 14.19 7.83
C THR A 104 4.92 13.69 6.67
N LEU A 105 5.37 12.44 6.78
CA LEU A 105 5.96 11.68 5.68
C LEU A 105 4.98 10.56 5.31
N LEU A 106 4.67 10.43 4.02
CA LEU A 106 3.63 9.54 3.51
C LEU A 106 4.18 8.59 2.42
N PRO A 107 4.59 7.37 2.79
CA PRO A 107 4.90 6.31 1.85
C PRO A 107 3.74 6.05 0.87
N THR A 108 4.05 6.12 -0.42
CA THR A 108 3.07 6.09 -1.51
C THR A 108 3.58 5.25 -2.68
N LEU A 109 2.68 4.51 -3.33
CA LEU A 109 2.93 3.83 -4.60
C LEU A 109 2.37 4.66 -5.75
N ARG A 110 3.16 4.85 -6.82
CA ARG A 110 2.70 5.50 -8.06
C ARG A 110 2.91 4.62 -9.28
N GLY A 111 2.02 4.77 -10.25
CA GLY A 111 2.14 4.13 -11.56
C GLY A 111 1.24 4.76 -12.60
N THR A 112 1.21 4.15 -13.78
CA THR A 112 0.35 4.50 -14.91
C THR A 112 -0.42 3.28 -15.37
N LEU A 113 -1.67 3.48 -15.77
CA LEU A 113 -2.52 2.43 -16.33
C LEU A 113 -3.08 2.92 -17.67
N ASP A 114 -3.00 2.09 -18.70
CA ASP A 114 -3.69 2.32 -19.97
C ASP A 114 -5.18 1.95 -19.87
N PRO A 115 -6.03 2.31 -20.85
CA PRO A 115 -7.38 1.77 -20.94
C PRO A 115 -7.41 0.23 -20.86
N GLY A 116 -8.33 -0.33 -20.07
CA GLY A 116 -8.46 -1.77 -19.88
C GLY A 116 -8.82 -2.19 -18.45
N GLU A 117 -8.69 -3.49 -18.16
CA GLU A 117 -8.82 -4.06 -16.82
C GLU A 117 -7.44 -4.26 -16.17
N HIS A 118 -7.31 -3.82 -14.92
CA HIS A 118 -6.09 -3.86 -14.14
C HIS A 118 -6.35 -4.39 -12.74
N TRP A 119 -5.33 -5.04 -12.17
CA TRP A 119 -5.34 -5.52 -10.80
C TRP A 119 -4.15 -4.96 -10.04
N LEU A 120 -4.42 -4.23 -8.96
CA LEU A 120 -3.41 -3.70 -8.06
C LEU A 120 -3.48 -4.46 -6.73
N VAL A 121 -2.32 -4.85 -6.20
CA VAL A 121 -2.22 -5.53 -4.89
C VAL A 121 -1.17 -4.82 -4.05
N THR A 122 -1.60 -4.24 -2.95
CA THR A 122 -0.79 -3.39 -2.07
C THR A 122 -0.75 -3.95 -0.66
N ALA A 123 0.41 -3.92 -0.03
CA ALA A 123 0.54 -4.14 1.41
C ALA A 123 0.97 -2.84 2.09
N CYS A 124 0.11 -2.30 2.95
CA CYS A 124 0.38 -1.12 3.77
C CYS A 124 0.73 -1.55 5.18
N PHE A 125 1.85 -1.07 5.72
CA PHE A 125 2.35 -1.37 7.05
C PHE A 125 2.14 -0.19 8.00
N ALA A 126 1.68 -0.50 9.21
CA ALA A 126 1.70 0.39 10.36
C ALA A 126 2.21 -0.41 11.56
N GLY A 127 3.47 -0.18 11.91
CA GLY A 127 4.11 -0.82 13.05
C GLY A 127 4.44 0.18 14.15
N THR A 128 4.40 -0.31 15.38
CA THR A 128 4.96 0.37 16.55
C THR A 128 6.12 -0.47 17.12
N GLU A 129 7.01 0.15 17.88
CA GLU A 129 8.08 -0.51 18.68
C GLU A 129 9.36 -0.94 17.93
N ALA A 130 10.32 -1.46 18.71
CA ALA A 130 11.57 -2.01 18.22
C ALA A 130 11.30 -3.16 17.22
N GLY A 131 12.04 -3.17 16.11
CA GLY A 131 11.88 -4.19 15.07
C GLY A 131 10.93 -3.82 13.92
N GLY A 132 10.25 -2.68 13.96
CA GLY A 132 9.28 -2.29 12.92
C GLY A 132 9.86 -2.22 11.52
N GLU A 133 11.09 -1.68 11.37
CA GLU A 133 11.79 -1.63 10.08
C GLU A 133 12.14 -3.04 9.56
N GLN A 134 12.54 -3.95 10.46
CA GLN A 134 12.82 -5.35 10.13
C GLN A 134 11.56 -6.11 9.72
N ARG A 135 10.44 -5.90 10.43
CA ARG A 135 9.13 -6.49 10.07
C ARG A 135 8.63 -5.94 8.74
N PHE A 136 8.78 -4.63 8.51
CA PHE A 136 8.53 -4.06 7.20
C PHE A 136 9.39 -4.73 6.14
N ALA A 137 10.69 -4.94 6.38
CA ALA A 137 11.62 -5.60 5.46
C ALA A 137 11.18 -7.03 5.09
N GLN A 138 10.71 -7.81 6.08
CA GLN A 138 10.20 -9.17 5.90
C GLN A 138 8.90 -9.22 5.07
N GLY A 139 8.09 -8.16 5.11
CA GLY A 139 6.81 -8.11 4.41
C GLY A 139 5.66 -8.81 5.16
N PRO A 140 4.43 -8.78 4.59
CA PRO A 140 3.27 -9.41 5.21
C PRO A 140 3.36 -10.94 5.19
N ALA A 141 2.69 -11.58 6.16
CA ALA A 141 2.63 -13.03 6.25
C ALA A 141 2.04 -13.66 4.97
N ALA A 142 2.67 -14.76 4.52
CA ALA A 142 2.33 -15.45 3.30
C ALA A 142 0.84 -15.82 3.17
N ALA A 143 0.32 -16.40 4.25
CA ALA A 143 -1.05 -16.89 4.34
C ALA A 143 -2.06 -15.74 4.31
N ALA A 144 -1.71 -14.56 4.83
CA ALA A 144 -2.59 -13.40 4.80
C ALA A 144 -2.75 -12.86 3.38
N VAL A 145 -1.66 -12.79 2.60
CA VAL A 145 -1.71 -12.41 1.18
C VAL A 145 -2.50 -13.44 0.36
N ALA A 146 -2.29 -14.73 0.61
CA ALA A 146 -3.02 -15.79 -0.08
C ALA A 146 -4.53 -15.72 0.21
N ARG A 147 -4.92 -15.53 1.48
CA ARG A 147 -6.31 -15.32 1.88
C ARG A 147 -6.93 -14.10 1.20
N ALA A 148 -6.20 -12.98 1.13
CA ALA A 148 -6.69 -11.78 0.43
C ALA A 148 -6.91 -12.06 -1.07
N ALA A 149 -5.99 -12.78 -1.71
CA ALA A 149 -6.11 -13.19 -3.11
C ALA A 149 -7.32 -14.11 -3.37
N GLU A 150 -7.63 -15.01 -2.43
CA GLU A 150 -8.82 -15.86 -2.45
C GLU A 150 -10.10 -15.04 -2.32
N LEU A 151 -10.19 -14.16 -1.33
CA LEU A 151 -11.36 -13.29 -1.12
C LEU A 151 -11.66 -12.38 -2.31
N ALA A 152 -10.61 -11.92 -3.00
CA ALA A 152 -10.73 -11.09 -4.20
C ALA A 152 -10.88 -11.88 -5.50
N SER A 153 -10.85 -13.22 -5.45
CA SER A 153 -10.87 -14.09 -6.62
C SER A 153 -9.85 -13.68 -7.70
N LEU A 154 -8.62 -13.34 -7.29
CA LEU A 154 -7.57 -12.85 -8.20
C LEU A 154 -7.37 -13.76 -9.43
N PRO A 155 -7.11 -13.22 -10.63
CA PRO A 155 -6.76 -14.04 -11.78
C PRO A 155 -5.45 -14.82 -11.56
N GLY A 156 -5.35 -16.02 -12.15
CA GLY A 156 -4.15 -16.88 -12.06
C GLY A 156 -2.83 -16.16 -12.36
N PRO A 157 -2.73 -15.37 -13.44
CA PRO A 157 -1.51 -14.62 -13.75
C PRO A 157 -1.10 -13.60 -12.67
N VAL A 158 -2.08 -12.96 -12.02
CA VAL A 158 -1.82 -12.01 -10.92
C VAL A 158 -1.33 -12.77 -9.68
N ARG A 159 -1.95 -13.91 -9.36
CA ARG A 159 -1.50 -14.76 -8.24
C ARG A 159 -0.07 -15.27 -8.42
N ALA A 160 0.32 -15.62 -9.65
CA ALA A 160 1.69 -16.06 -9.95
C ALA A 160 2.73 -14.98 -9.63
N ARG A 161 2.42 -13.70 -9.90
CA ARG A 161 3.31 -12.57 -9.55
C ARG A 161 3.46 -12.41 -8.04
N LEU A 162 2.40 -12.62 -7.27
CA LEU A 162 2.44 -12.58 -5.80
C LEU A 162 3.35 -13.67 -5.20
N ALA A 163 3.52 -14.80 -5.88
CA ALA A 163 4.44 -15.85 -5.47
C ALA A 163 5.91 -15.47 -5.78
N GLY A 164 6.16 -14.84 -6.94
CA GLY A 164 7.49 -14.41 -7.38
C GLY A 164 8.05 -13.18 -6.66
N ALA A 165 7.22 -12.30 -6.10
CA ALA A 165 7.67 -11.11 -5.37
C ALA A 165 8.40 -11.43 -4.03
N ARG A 166 8.46 -12.71 -3.62
CA ARG A 166 9.08 -13.19 -2.38
C ARG A 166 10.59 -13.43 -2.49
N SER A 167 11.17 -13.41 -3.68
CA SER A 167 12.55 -13.82 -3.96
C SER A 167 13.51 -12.69 -4.34
N ALA A 168 13.07 -11.42 -4.31
CA ALA A 168 13.97 -10.28 -4.53
C ALA A 168 14.48 -9.73 -3.18
N PRO A 169 15.81 -9.67 -2.96
CA PRO A 169 16.42 -9.15 -1.72
C PRO A 169 16.12 -7.65 -1.48
#